data_AF-A0A7L9BUK4-F1
#
_entry.id   AF-A0A7L9BUK4-F1
#
_cell.length_a   1.000
_cell.length_b   1.000
_cell.length_c   1.000
_cell.angle_alpha   90.00
_cell.angle_beta   90.00
_cell.angle_gamma   90.00
#
_symmetry.space_group_name_H-M   'P 1'
#
loop_
_entity.id
_entity.type
_entity.pdbx_description
1 polymer ?
#
loop_
_entity_poly.entity_id
_entity_poly.type
_entity_poly.pdbx_seq_one_letter_code
_entity_poly.pdbx_strand_id
1 'polypeptide(L)'
;MNIKMIVIEGIDQDISIRRTERGAEVTIEQHTRRAGRQDICIAHIARDEDREARYANAVEVAKVVYGTDRHGRPAATNSMVHEVLNEMERVAGC
;
A
#
# COMPACT_ATOMS: atom_id res chain seq x y z
N MET A 1 -10.67 12.51 11.07
CA MET A 1 -11.21 12.10 9.74
C MET A 1 -11.45 10.59 9.78
N ASN A 2 -12.59 10.07 9.32
CA ASN A 2 -12.94 8.64 9.41
C ASN A 2 -12.92 7.99 8.02
N ILE A 3 -11.72 7.89 7.41
CA ILE A 3 -11.56 7.23 6.12
C ILE A 3 -11.66 5.71 6.32
N LYS A 4 -12.57 5.07 5.58
CA LYS A 4 -12.71 3.60 5.63
C LYS A 4 -11.84 2.91 4.58
N MET A 5 -11.70 3.54 3.42
CA MET A 5 -10.95 3.00 2.29
C MET A 5 -10.51 4.13 1.36
N ILE A 6 -9.34 3.97 0.76
CA ILE A 6 -8.90 4.72 -0.42
C ILE A 6 -8.44 3.74 -1.49
N VAL A 7 -8.50 4.16 -2.74
CA VAL A 7 -7.93 3.45 -3.88
C VAL A 7 -6.89 4.36 -4.52
N ILE A 8 -5.70 3.81 -4.77
CA ILE A 8 -4.62 4.46 -5.50
C ILE A 8 -4.50 3.73 -6.83
N GLU A 9 -4.69 4.45 -7.93
CA GLU A 9 -4.45 3.92 -9.27
C GLU A 9 -2.95 3.69 -9.46
N GLY A 10 -2.57 2.43 -9.66
CA GLY A 10 -1.19 2.03 -9.89
C GLY A 10 -0.91 1.81 -11.37
N ILE A 11 0.37 1.74 -11.73
CA ILE A 11 0.79 1.54 -13.12
C ILE A 11 0.37 0.17 -13.67
N ASP A 12 0.47 -0.86 -12.84
CA ASP A 12 0.12 -2.23 -13.20
C ASP A 12 -1.24 -2.64 -12.63
N GLN A 13 -1.53 -2.26 -11.38
CA GLN A 13 -2.72 -2.64 -10.62
C GLN A 13 -3.11 -1.55 -9.62
N ASP A 14 -4.41 -1.39 -9.42
CA ASP A 14 -4.94 -0.51 -8.38
C ASP A 14 -4.67 -1.09 -6.99
N ILE A 15 -4.38 -0.20 -6.05
CA ILE A 15 -4.14 -0.53 -4.67
C ILE A 15 -5.29 -0.02 -3.82
N SER A 16 -5.89 -0.91 -3.03
CA SER A 16 -6.89 -0.54 -2.03
C SER A 16 -6.27 -0.52 -0.65
N ILE A 17 -6.36 0.60 0.07
CA ILE A 17 -5.96 0.70 1.48
C ILE A 17 -7.23 0.77 2.31
N ARG A 18 -7.42 -0.18 3.22
CA ARG A 18 -8.65 -0.39 3.99
C ARG A 18 -8.38 -0.31 5.47
N ARG A 19 -9.20 0.45 6.19
CA ARG A 19 -9.10 0.56 7.64
C ARG A 19 -9.51 -0.75 8.29
N THR A 20 -8.71 -1.19 9.26
CA THR A 20 -9.00 -2.34 10.13
C THR A 20 -9.16 -1.88 11.58
N GLU A 21 -9.52 -2.80 12.47
CA GLU A 21 -9.60 -2.51 13.91
C GLU A 21 -8.26 -2.03 14.48
N ARG A 22 -7.15 -2.61 13.99
CA ARG A 22 -5.79 -2.39 14.49
C ARG A 22 -4.95 -1.41 13.68
N GLY A 23 -5.40 -1.01 12.49
CA GLY A 23 -4.68 -0.08 11.62
C GLY A 23 -5.25 -0.08 10.21
N ALA A 24 -4.46 -0.48 9.22
CA ALA A 24 -4.89 -0.59 7.83
C ALA A 24 -4.25 -1.80 7.11
N GLU A 25 -4.95 -2.30 6.11
CA GLU A 25 -4.48 -3.33 5.18
C GLU A 25 -4.45 -2.78 3.77
N VAL A 26 -3.40 -3.14 3.04
CA VAL A 26 -3.18 -2.74 1.66
C VAL A 26 -3.31 -3.97 0.77
N THR A 27 -4.25 -3.93 -0.15
CA THR A 27 -4.56 -5.05 -1.04
C THR A 27 -4.49 -4.64 -2.50
N ILE A 28 -4.06 -5.56 -3.36
CA ILE A 28 -4.10 -5.43 -4.81
C ILE A 28 -5.13 -6.41 -5.37
N GLU A 29 -5.75 -6.06 -6.49
CA GLU A 29 -6.64 -6.97 -7.21
C GLU A 29 -5.85 -7.74 -8.26
N GLN A 30 -5.65 -9.04 -8.04
CA GLN A 30 -4.99 -9.92 -9.01
C GLN A 30 -6.00 -10.82 -9.73
N HIS A 31 -5.99 -10.77 -11.06
CA HIS A 31 -6.70 -11.73 -11.89
C HIS A 31 -5.84 -12.98 -12.13
N THR A 32 -6.24 -14.11 -11.55
CA THR A 32 -5.59 -15.40 -11.77
C THR A 32 -6.38 -16.26 -12.75
N ARG A 33 -5.69 -17.02 -13.59
CA ARG A 33 -6.32 -17.93 -14.58
C ARG A 33 -7.18 -19.03 -13.95
N ARG A 34 -6.97 -19.37 -12.67
CA ARG A 34 -7.63 -20.48 -11.98
C ARG A 34 -8.71 -20.03 -10.98
N ALA A 35 -8.48 -18.95 -10.24
CA ALA A 35 -9.38 -18.53 -9.16
C ALA A 35 -10.21 -17.28 -9.49
N GLY A 36 -10.01 -16.68 -10.67
CA GLY A 36 -10.68 -15.43 -11.03
C GLY A 36 -10.04 -14.23 -10.34
N ARG A 37 -10.88 -13.31 -9.85
CA ARG A 37 -10.47 -12.05 -9.19
C ARG A 37 -10.17 -12.30 -7.71
N GLN A 38 -8.94 -12.02 -7.27
CA GLN A 38 -8.51 -12.23 -5.90
C GLN A 38 -7.84 -10.98 -5.32
N ASP A 39 -8.29 -10.56 -4.14
CA ASP A 39 -7.62 -9.51 -3.37
C ASP A 39 -6.43 -10.13 -2.63
N ILE A 40 -5.22 -9.62 -2.89
CA ILE A 40 -3.99 -10.07 -2.25
C ILE A 40 -3.50 -8.97 -1.32
N CYS A 41 -3.32 -9.29 -0.04
CA CYS A 41 -2.71 -8.38 0.92
C CYS A 41 -1.22 -8.27 0.66
N ILE A 42 -0.74 -7.04 0.41
CA ILE A 42 0.67 -6.74 0.13
C ILE A 42 1.35 -6.03 1.28
N ALA A 43 0.60 -5.34 2.14
CA ALA A 43 1.14 -4.70 3.33
C ALA A 43 0.07 -4.59 4.42
N HIS A 44 0.50 -4.64 5.67
CA HIS A 44 -0.31 -4.36 6.85
C HIS A 44 0.39 -3.28 7.66
N ILE A 45 -0.34 -2.21 8.00
CA ILE A 45 0.13 -1.18 8.93
C ILE A 45 -0.65 -1.29 10.23
N ALA A 46 0.05 -1.52 11.32
CA ALA A 46 -0.50 -1.44 12.67
C ALA A 46 -0.29 -0.04 13.26
N ARG A 47 -1.23 0.43 14.09
CA ARG A 47 -1.13 1.78 14.70
C ARG A 47 0.05 1.94 15.66
N ASP A 48 0.51 0.85 16.23
CA ASP A 48 1.60 0.76 17.20
C ASP A 48 2.94 0.37 16.57
N GLU A 49 2.99 0.18 15.24
CA GLU A 49 4.25 -0.12 14.57
C GLU A 49 5.17 1.11 14.48
N ASP A 50 6.48 0.85 14.50
CA ASP A 50 7.46 1.93 14.41
C ASP A 50 7.44 2.61 13.03
N ARG A 51 7.99 3.83 12.97
CA ARG A 51 7.97 4.63 11.76
C ARG A 51 8.77 4.00 10.62
N GLU A 52 9.85 3.28 10.93
CA GLU A 52 10.72 2.66 9.93
C GLU A 52 10.04 1.46 9.28
N ALA A 53 9.28 0.68 10.05
CA ALA A 53 8.43 -0.41 9.60
C ALA A 53 7.31 0.12 8.70
N ARG A 54 6.64 1.22 9.09
CA ARG A 54 5.64 1.89 8.23
C ARG A 54 6.25 2.33 6.92
N TYR A 55 7.43 2.92 6.97
CA TYR A 55 8.15 3.35 5.78
C TYR A 55 8.55 2.17 4.88
N ALA A 56 9.03 1.07 5.45
CA ALA A 56 9.33 -0.15 4.69
C ALA A 56 8.08 -0.73 4.01
N ASN A 57 6.94 -0.76 4.72
CA ASN A 57 5.65 -1.13 4.15
C ASN A 57 5.26 -0.22 2.98
N ALA A 58 5.41 1.10 3.14
CA ALA A 58 5.14 2.08 2.08
C ALA A 58 6.07 1.90 0.87
N VAL A 59 7.33 1.51 1.06
CA VAL A 59 8.27 1.20 -0.03
C VAL A 59 7.77 0.00 -0.84
N GLU A 60 7.29 -1.07 -0.22
CA GLU A 60 6.73 -2.22 -0.93
C GLU A 60 5.46 -1.85 -1.70
N VAL A 61 4.58 -1.05 -1.09
CA VAL A 61 3.37 -0.54 -1.77
C VAL A 61 3.75 0.34 -2.96
N ALA A 62 4.74 1.21 -2.82
CA ALA A 62 5.22 2.09 -3.88
C ALA A 62 5.78 1.33 -5.09
N LYS A 63 6.34 0.13 -4.89
CA LYS A 63 6.77 -0.73 -6.01
C LYS A 63 5.59 -1.18 -6.87
N VAL A 64 4.41 -1.32 -6.30
CA VAL A 64 3.19 -1.67 -7.03
C VAL A 64 2.56 -0.42 -7.66
N VAL A 65 2.52 0.71 -6.93
CA VAL A 65 1.95 1.96 -7.46
C VAL A 65 2.74 2.44 -8.66
N TYR A 66 4.06 2.53 -8.53
CA TYR A 66 4.92 3.20 -9.50
C TYR A 66 5.76 2.22 -10.34
N GLY A 67 5.70 0.92 -10.06
CA GLY A 67 6.55 -0.09 -10.66
C GLY A 67 7.92 -0.19 -9.95
N THR A 68 8.76 -1.08 -10.48
CA THR A 68 10.12 -1.31 -9.96
C THR A 68 11.18 -0.88 -10.96
N ASP A 69 12.27 -0.32 -10.45
CA ASP A 69 13.46 -0.04 -11.24
C ASP A 69 14.30 -1.31 -11.48
N ARG A 70 15.34 -1.19 -12.30
CA ARG A 70 16.26 -2.30 -12.62
C ARG A 70 17.01 -2.89 -11.40
N HIS A 71 16.96 -2.23 -10.25
CA HIS A 71 17.59 -2.65 -9.00
C HIS A 71 16.57 -3.20 -7.99
N GLY A 72 15.30 -3.36 -8.39
CA GLY A 72 14.22 -3.86 -7.53
C GLY A 72 13.71 -2.83 -6.51
N ARG A 73 14.04 -1.55 -6.68
CA ARG A 73 13.55 -0.44 -5.85
C ARG A 73 12.26 0.11 -6.47
N PRO A 74 11.39 0.79 -5.70
CA PRO A 74 10.27 1.49 -6.30
C PRO A 74 10.80 2.51 -7.32
N ALA A 75 10.17 2.58 -8.49
CA ALA A 75 10.46 3.58 -9.52
C ALA A 75 9.87 4.95 -9.12
N ALA A 76 10.15 5.39 -7.90
CA ALA A 76 9.56 6.55 -7.25
C ALA A 76 10.62 7.36 -6.50
N THR A 77 10.38 8.66 -6.37
CA THR A 77 11.22 9.52 -5.52
C THR A 77 10.88 9.33 -4.04
N ASN A 78 11.78 9.76 -3.14
CA ASN A 78 11.53 9.69 -1.70
C ASN A 78 10.23 10.40 -1.28
N SER A 79 9.92 11.55 -1.88
CA SER A 79 8.67 12.27 -1.62
C SER A 79 7.43 11.49 -2.05
N MET A 80 7.49 10.77 -3.18
CA MET A 80 6.39 9.93 -3.65
C MET A 80 6.16 8.73 -2.73
N VAL A 81 7.22 8.12 -2.19
CA VAL A 81 7.08 7.06 -1.18
C VAL A 81 6.43 7.63 0.10
N HIS A 82 6.78 8.85 0.50
CA HIS A 82 6.12 9.51 1.62
C HIS A 82 4.65 9.86 1.35
N GLU A 83 4.24 10.13 0.10
CA GLU A 83 2.83 10.30 -0.24
C GLU A 83 2.03 9.02 0.01
N VAL A 84 2.55 7.87 -0.43
CA VAL A 84 1.96 6.56 -0.14
C VAL A 84 1.90 6.31 1.37
N LEU A 85 2.99 6.57 2.09
CA LEU A 85 3.03 6.44 3.54
C LEU A 85 1.94 7.30 4.22
N ASN A 86 1.85 8.57 3.86
CA ASN A 86 0.88 9.50 4.45
C ASN A 86 -0.55 9.01 4.24
N GLU A 87 -0.87 8.49 3.06
CA GLU A 87 -2.20 7.95 2.76
C GLU A 87 -2.49 6.66 3.54
N MET A 88 -1.49 5.78 3.70
CA MET A 88 -1.64 4.59 4.55
C MET A 88 -1.84 4.96 6.03
N GLU A 89 -1.04 5.89 6.56
CA GLU A 89 -1.13 6.40 7.94
C GLU A 89 -2.48 7.09 8.18
N ARG A 90 -2.95 7.87 7.22
CA ARG A 90 -4.25 8.55 7.28
C ARG A 90 -5.41 7.58 7.39
N VAL A 91 -5.36 6.44 6.69
CA VAL A 91 -6.39 5.39 6.81
C VAL A 91 -6.24 4.61 8.11
N ALA A 92 -5.02 4.26 8.50
CA ALA A 92 -4.72 3.56 9.74
C ALA A 92 -5.11 4.39 10.99
N GLY A 93 -4.97 5.71 10.90
CA GLY A 93 -5.20 6.68 11.97
C GLY A 93 -4.00 6.82 12.91
N CYS A 94 -2.79 6.86 12.36
CA CYS A 94 -1.51 7.01 13.08
C CYS A 94 -0.60 8.07 12.45
#